data_AF-A0A5Q4GXH5-F1
#
_entry.id   AF-A0A5Q4GXH5-F1
#
_cell.length_a   1.000
_cell.length_b   1.000
_cell.length_c   1.000
_cell.angle_alpha   90.00
_cell.angle_beta   90.00
_cell.angle_gamma   90.00
#
_symmetry.space_group_name_H-M   'P 1'
#
loop_
_entity.id
_entity.type
_entity.pdbx_description
1 polymer ?
#
loop_
_entity_poly.entity_id
_entity_poly.type
_entity_poly.pdbx_seq_one_letter_code
_entity_poly.pdbx_strand_id
1 'polypeptide(L)'
;MNHRTLATIVILLLTLCPSREVLGDRKASSLFMTRALRERVLANVHQDEHAARLRDQVIRRARPWMELSDDQIWGLMFGPGITRSWMVWSDGHCPACGESVPMYNWRMDAMSRPWKTWCPHCEAEFPTNDFAAFYRSGLDPRGIFDPALADRSLLFNAAHPDPNDPLHQFGVDDGEGFVQDGKRWRFIGAYLIYGQWKQAVLGGIHALSEAYVLTGDSAYARRAGILLDRVADVYPSFDFSQQAVIYEQRLGSAGYVSVWHDACEETRELAQAYDLVFDAIAEDAPLVALLRAQAARHGLENRKQS
;
A
#
# COMPACT_ATOMS: atom_id res chain seq x y z
N MET A 1 -41.46 -22.74 40.09
CA MET A 1 -40.33 -23.46 39.47
C MET A 1 -39.18 -22.48 39.34
N ASN A 2 -38.11 -22.69 40.11
CA ASN A 2 -37.13 -21.67 40.46
C ASN A 2 -36.01 -21.50 39.43
N HIS A 3 -35.63 -20.24 39.21
CA HIS A 3 -34.55 -19.71 38.36
C HIS A 3 -33.11 -20.19 38.70
N ARG A 4 -32.94 -21.32 39.40
CA ARG A 4 -31.62 -21.82 39.84
C ARG A 4 -31.11 -23.04 39.06
N THR A 5 -31.85 -23.56 38.09
CA THR A 5 -31.45 -24.75 37.33
C THR A 5 -30.94 -24.46 35.91
N LEU A 6 -31.06 -23.21 35.43
CA LEU A 6 -30.51 -22.80 34.12
C LEU A 6 -29.07 -22.29 34.18
N ALA A 7 -28.56 -21.95 35.36
CA ALA A 7 -27.19 -21.43 35.53
C ALA A 7 -26.10 -22.52 35.50
N THR A 8 -26.46 -23.80 35.62
CA THR A 8 -25.47 -24.90 35.76
C THR A 8 -25.15 -25.61 34.43
N ILE A 9 -25.93 -25.40 33.36
CA ILE A 9 -25.64 -25.98 32.03
C ILE A 9 -24.77 -25.05 31.18
N VAL A 10 -24.80 -23.73 31.43
CA VAL A 10 -23.97 -22.75 30.70
C VAL A 10 -22.51 -22.76 31.17
N ILE A 11 -22.25 -23.17 32.42
CA ILE A 11 -20.88 -23.20 32.98
C ILE A 11 -20.12 -24.50 32.62
N LEU A 12 -20.82 -25.58 32.24
CA LEU A 12 -20.17 -26.85 31.88
C LEU A 12 -19.73 -26.95 30.40
N LEU A 13 -20.14 -26.01 29.54
CA LEU A 13 -19.71 -25.92 28.13
C LEU A 13 -18.55 -24.95 27.92
N LEU A 14 -18.12 -24.23 28.96
CA LEU A 14 -17.02 -23.25 28.91
C LEU A 14 -15.69 -23.80 29.47
N THR A 15 -15.59 -25.10 29.79
CA THR A 15 -14.38 -25.69 30.39
C THR A 15 -13.80 -26.89 29.63
N LEU A 16 -14.17 -27.10 28.36
CA LEU A 16 -13.60 -28.16 27.51
C LEU A 16 -13.32 -27.71 26.07
N CYS A 17 -12.75 -26.52 25.92
CA CYS A 17 -11.93 -26.27 24.74
C CYS A 17 -10.57 -25.74 25.22
N PRO A 18 -9.55 -26.60 25.36
CA PRO A 18 -8.21 -26.08 25.12
C PRO A 18 -8.21 -25.78 23.63
N SER A 19 -8.55 -24.56 23.22
CA SER A 19 -8.03 -24.02 21.97
C SER A 19 -6.54 -23.77 22.19
N ARG A 20 -5.80 -24.85 22.45
CA ARG A 20 -4.42 -24.99 22.01
C ARG A 20 -4.48 -24.63 20.53
N GLU A 21 -3.80 -23.56 20.18
CA GLU A 21 -3.05 -23.44 18.94
C GLU A 21 -3.53 -24.44 17.88
N VAL A 22 -4.55 -24.05 17.10
CA VAL A 22 -4.49 -24.39 15.67
C VAL A 22 -3.52 -23.40 15.05
N LEU A 23 -2.28 -23.38 15.57
CA LEU A 23 -1.14 -23.04 14.74
C LEU A 23 -1.04 -24.26 13.84
N GLY A 24 -1.65 -24.18 12.65
CA GLY A 24 -1.21 -25.04 11.55
C GLY A 24 0.32 -24.96 11.50
N ASP A 25 0.97 -26.07 11.14
CA ASP A 25 2.43 -26.13 11.04
C ASP A 25 2.95 -24.84 10.42
N ARG A 26 3.89 -24.17 11.12
CA ARG A 26 4.52 -22.95 10.59
C ARG A 26 4.98 -23.27 9.18
N LYS A 27 4.66 -22.38 8.23
CA LYS A 27 5.07 -22.56 6.82
C LYS A 27 6.55 -22.94 6.80
N ALA A 28 6.85 -24.10 6.24
CA ALA A 28 8.21 -24.67 6.24
C ALA A 28 8.93 -24.38 4.92
N SER A 29 8.18 -24.19 3.84
CA SER A 29 8.70 -23.85 2.52
C SER A 29 7.63 -23.19 1.64
N SER A 30 8.06 -22.63 0.51
CA SER A 30 7.19 -22.27 -0.62
C SER A 30 6.39 -23.49 -1.11
N LEU A 31 5.10 -23.31 -1.37
CA LEU A 31 4.14 -24.35 -1.75
C LEU A 31 3.83 -24.34 -3.25
N PHE A 32 3.62 -23.15 -3.83
CA PHE A 32 3.34 -22.98 -5.26
C PHE A 32 4.64 -22.91 -6.06
N MET A 33 5.61 -22.13 -5.58
CA MET A 33 6.95 -22.04 -6.18
C MET A 33 7.95 -22.86 -5.37
N THR A 34 7.83 -24.19 -5.46
CA THR A 34 8.75 -25.09 -4.76
C THR A 34 10.20 -24.87 -5.21
N ARG A 35 11.16 -25.23 -4.34
CA ARG A 35 12.59 -25.18 -4.65
C ARG A 35 12.93 -25.85 -5.99
N ALA A 36 12.37 -27.03 -6.26
CA ALA A 36 12.59 -27.76 -7.50
C ALA A 36 12.04 -27.02 -8.73
N LEU A 37 10.90 -26.33 -8.62
CA LEU A 37 10.38 -25.49 -9.70
C LEU A 37 11.29 -24.28 -9.95
N ARG A 38 11.76 -23.62 -8.88
CA ARG A 38 12.68 -22.49 -8.98
C ARG A 38 14.01 -22.88 -9.64
N GLU A 39 14.61 -24.00 -9.23
CA GLU A 39 15.84 -24.54 -9.86
C GLU A 39 15.64 -24.80 -11.36
N ARG A 40 14.48 -25.30 -11.77
CA ARG A 40 14.13 -25.46 -13.20
C ARG A 40 13.96 -24.12 -13.93
N VAL A 41 13.32 -23.13 -13.30
CA VAL A 41 13.20 -21.78 -13.87
C VAL A 41 14.58 -21.18 -14.12
N LEU A 42 15.48 -21.27 -13.14
CA LEU A 42 16.84 -20.76 -13.27
C LEU A 42 17.63 -21.50 -14.37
N ALA A 43 17.53 -22.83 -14.42
CA ALA A 43 18.15 -23.61 -15.50
C ALA A 43 17.63 -23.19 -16.89
N ASN A 44 16.32 -22.97 -17.03
CA ASN A 44 15.72 -22.49 -18.28
C ASN A 44 16.22 -21.10 -18.65
N VAL A 45 16.30 -20.16 -17.69
CA VAL A 45 16.84 -18.81 -17.91
C VAL A 45 18.29 -18.84 -18.41
N HIS A 46 19.08 -19.84 -18.01
CA HIS A 46 20.45 -20.03 -18.50
C HIS A 46 20.53 -20.65 -19.90
N GLN A 47 19.55 -21.44 -20.31
CA GLN A 47 19.61 -22.27 -21.51
C GLN A 47 18.74 -21.74 -22.67
N ASP A 48 17.76 -20.89 -22.38
CA ASP A 48 16.77 -20.40 -23.34
C ASP A 48 16.78 -18.87 -23.42
N GLU A 49 16.98 -18.33 -24.63
CA GLU A 49 17.06 -16.88 -24.85
C GLU A 49 15.75 -16.15 -24.57
N HIS A 50 14.60 -16.80 -24.76
CA HIS A 50 13.31 -16.18 -24.47
C HIS A 50 13.11 -16.04 -22.95
N ALA A 51 13.47 -17.07 -22.18
CA ALA A 51 13.52 -17.01 -20.72
C ALA A 51 14.51 -15.94 -20.22
N ALA A 52 15.69 -15.81 -20.85
CA ALA A 52 16.62 -14.73 -20.54
C ALA A 52 16.04 -13.34 -20.81
N ARG A 53 15.33 -13.14 -21.93
CA ARG A 53 14.63 -11.88 -22.22
C ARG A 53 13.54 -11.56 -21.19
N LEU A 54 12.80 -12.58 -20.73
CA LEU A 54 11.81 -12.41 -19.66
C LEU A 54 12.47 -11.98 -18.35
N ARG A 55 13.57 -12.63 -17.95
CA ARG A 55 14.39 -12.19 -16.80
C ARG A 55 14.77 -10.72 -16.94
N ASP A 56 15.27 -10.30 -18.09
CA ASP A 56 15.72 -8.91 -18.28
C ASP A 56 14.55 -7.90 -18.22
N GLN A 57 13.35 -8.30 -18.66
CA GLN A 57 12.14 -7.50 -18.50
C GLN A 57 11.75 -7.33 -17.03
N VAL A 58 11.76 -8.40 -16.24
CA VAL A 58 11.40 -8.31 -14.81
C VAL A 58 12.44 -7.53 -14.02
N ILE A 59 13.73 -7.64 -14.36
CA ILE A 59 14.80 -6.81 -13.76
C ILE A 59 14.53 -5.32 -14.02
N ARG A 60 14.23 -4.96 -15.28
CA ARG A 60 13.91 -3.56 -15.62
C ARG A 60 12.68 -3.06 -14.87
N ARG A 61 11.66 -3.90 -14.71
CA ARG A 61 10.44 -3.55 -13.96
C ARG A 61 10.74 -3.39 -12.47
N ALA A 62 11.57 -4.24 -11.86
CA ALA A 62 11.91 -4.18 -10.44
C ALA A 62 12.88 -3.04 -10.08
N ARG A 63 13.60 -2.49 -11.06
CA ARG A 63 14.64 -1.47 -10.87
C ARG A 63 14.22 -0.28 -9.99
N PRO A 64 13.04 0.36 -10.15
CA PRO A 64 12.66 1.51 -9.33
C PRO A 64 12.70 1.21 -7.83
N TRP A 65 12.33 0.00 -7.41
CA TRP A 65 12.41 -0.41 -6.01
C TRP A 65 13.82 -0.77 -5.59
N MET A 66 14.66 -1.31 -6.48
CA MET A 66 16.07 -1.59 -6.17
C MET A 66 16.90 -0.33 -5.94
N GLU A 67 16.48 0.80 -6.51
CA GLU A 67 17.14 2.11 -6.36
C GLU A 67 16.78 2.83 -5.05
N LEU A 68 15.70 2.42 -4.39
CA LEU A 68 15.32 2.96 -3.07
C LEU A 68 16.22 2.43 -1.95
N SER A 69 16.35 3.17 -0.86
CA SER A 69 16.87 2.61 0.38
C SER A 69 15.83 1.69 1.03
N ASP A 70 16.27 0.83 1.95
CA ASP A 70 15.36 -0.06 2.67
C ASP A 70 14.34 0.74 3.54
N ASP A 71 14.77 1.86 4.13
CA ASP A 71 13.89 2.81 4.84
C ASP A 71 12.82 3.41 3.90
N GLN A 72 13.20 3.75 2.66
CA GLN A 72 12.26 4.26 1.68
C GLN A 72 11.25 3.20 1.25
N ILE A 73 11.68 1.95 1.04
CA ILE A 73 10.77 0.83 0.73
C ILE A 73 9.80 0.61 1.88
N TRP A 74 10.31 0.53 3.11
CA TRP A 74 9.47 0.37 4.30
C TRP A 74 8.45 1.52 4.43
N GLY A 75 8.85 2.75 4.10
CA GLY A 75 7.99 3.92 4.11
C GLY A 75 6.96 4.02 2.97
N LEU A 76 6.95 3.09 1.99
CA LEU A 76 5.97 3.12 0.90
C LEU A 76 4.54 2.79 1.37
N MET A 77 4.39 1.99 2.44
CA MET A 77 3.08 1.66 2.96
C MET A 77 2.54 2.81 3.81
N PHE A 78 1.34 3.29 3.47
CA PHE A 78 0.64 4.36 4.17
C PHE A 78 -0.41 3.79 5.15
N GLY A 79 -0.94 4.63 6.04
CA GLY A 79 -2.01 4.28 6.98
C GLY A 79 -3.39 4.89 6.65
N PRO A 80 -4.43 4.61 7.46
CA PRO A 80 -5.82 5.00 7.18
C PRO A 80 -6.16 6.48 7.43
N GLY A 81 -5.18 7.32 7.75
CA GLY A 81 -5.41 8.71 8.20
C GLY A 81 -5.99 9.67 7.16
N ILE A 82 -6.10 9.25 5.89
CA ILE A 82 -6.66 10.03 4.79
C ILE A 82 -7.88 9.29 4.23
N THR A 83 -9.00 10.00 4.01
CA THR A 83 -10.16 9.41 3.33
C THR A 83 -9.79 9.03 1.91
N ARG A 84 -9.73 7.73 1.65
CA ARG A 84 -9.47 7.22 0.30
C ARG A 84 -10.68 7.42 -0.59
N SER A 85 -10.43 7.49 -1.88
CA SER A 85 -11.47 7.71 -2.87
C SER A 85 -11.27 6.83 -4.07
N TRP A 86 -12.32 6.17 -4.54
CA TRP A 86 -12.27 5.35 -5.75
C TRP A 86 -12.13 6.18 -7.05
N MET A 87 -12.24 7.49 -6.94
CA MET A 87 -12.16 8.46 -8.03
C MET A 87 -11.63 9.79 -7.50
N VAL A 88 -11.06 10.62 -8.38
CA VAL A 88 -10.83 12.03 -8.03
C VAL A 88 -12.18 12.74 -7.90
N TRP A 89 -13.04 12.57 -8.91
CA TRP A 89 -14.46 12.95 -8.92
C TRP A 89 -15.14 12.12 -10.02
N SER A 90 -16.24 11.43 -9.70
CA SER A 90 -16.84 10.38 -10.53
C SER A 90 -17.25 10.84 -11.92
N ASP A 91 -17.99 11.95 -12.01
CA ASP A 91 -18.43 12.59 -13.25
C ASP A 91 -17.73 13.95 -13.46
N GLY A 92 -16.50 14.06 -12.97
CA GLY A 92 -15.78 15.31 -12.87
C GLY A 92 -15.10 15.81 -14.14
N HIS A 93 -14.50 16.98 -13.99
CA HIS A 93 -13.65 17.64 -14.97
C HIS A 93 -12.35 18.12 -14.32
N CYS A 94 -11.35 18.48 -15.12
CA CYS A 94 -10.13 19.10 -14.59
C CYS A 94 -10.42 20.55 -14.17
N PRO A 95 -10.06 20.99 -12.95
CA PRO A 95 -10.34 22.36 -12.52
C PRO A 95 -9.48 23.41 -13.26
N ALA A 96 -8.39 23.01 -13.93
CA ALA A 96 -7.54 23.93 -14.70
C ALA A 96 -8.02 24.16 -16.14
N CYS A 97 -8.52 23.13 -16.84
CA CYS A 97 -8.91 23.26 -18.25
C CYS A 97 -10.41 23.07 -18.50
N GLY A 98 -11.20 22.65 -17.51
CA GLY A 98 -12.63 22.39 -17.66
C GLY A 98 -13.00 21.12 -18.42
N GLU A 99 -12.03 20.44 -19.05
CA GLU A 99 -12.28 19.20 -19.80
C GLU A 99 -12.71 18.05 -18.89
N SER A 100 -13.62 17.21 -19.38
CA SER A 100 -14.14 16.08 -18.62
C SER A 100 -13.05 15.03 -18.34
N VAL A 101 -12.93 14.62 -17.08
CA VAL A 101 -12.01 13.57 -16.60
C VAL A 101 -12.75 12.71 -15.57
N PRO A 102 -13.69 11.84 -16.03
CA PRO A 102 -14.49 11.03 -15.15
C PRO A 102 -13.68 9.88 -14.53
N MET A 103 -14.11 9.44 -13.35
CA MET A 103 -13.69 8.19 -12.71
C MET A 103 -12.16 7.96 -12.69
N TYR A 104 -11.69 7.00 -13.50
CA TYR A 104 -10.34 6.46 -13.52
C TYR A 104 -9.41 7.16 -14.52
N ASN A 105 -9.87 8.22 -15.19
CA ASN A 105 -9.13 8.83 -16.30
C ASN A 105 -7.98 9.73 -15.85
N TRP A 106 -7.90 10.06 -14.57
CA TRP A 106 -6.75 10.77 -13.99
C TRP A 106 -5.49 9.90 -14.06
N ARG A 107 -4.38 10.50 -14.46
CA ARG A 107 -3.11 9.80 -14.59
C ARG A 107 -2.31 9.89 -13.30
N MET A 108 -1.58 8.80 -12.99
CA MET A 108 -0.78 8.64 -11.78
C MET A 108 0.41 7.74 -12.09
N ASP A 109 1.57 8.06 -11.53
CA ASP A 109 2.77 7.22 -11.54
C ASP A 109 3.51 7.45 -10.22
N ALA A 110 3.33 6.54 -9.26
CA ALA A 110 3.87 6.68 -7.92
C ALA A 110 5.40 6.61 -7.87
N MET A 111 6.04 6.00 -8.87
CA MET A 111 7.49 5.84 -8.89
C MET A 111 8.18 7.01 -9.58
N SER A 112 7.56 7.62 -10.60
CA SER A 112 8.13 8.78 -11.30
C SER A 112 7.64 10.13 -10.77
N ARG A 113 6.39 10.21 -10.29
CA ARG A 113 5.74 11.44 -9.79
C ARG A 113 4.97 11.14 -8.49
N PRO A 114 5.70 10.87 -7.39
CA PRO A 114 5.06 10.54 -6.12
C PRO A 114 4.16 11.69 -5.64
N TRP A 115 3.02 11.32 -5.06
CA TRP A 115 2.00 12.24 -4.52
C TRP A 115 1.37 13.19 -5.54
N LYS A 116 1.42 12.85 -6.83
CA LYS A 116 0.78 13.62 -7.89
C LYS A 116 -0.21 12.80 -8.70
N THR A 117 -1.25 13.50 -9.11
CA THR A 117 -2.23 13.11 -10.12
C THR A 117 -2.22 14.17 -11.20
N TRP A 118 -2.47 13.82 -12.47
CA TRP A 118 -2.51 14.86 -13.51
C TRP A 118 -3.59 14.63 -14.55
N CYS A 119 -4.04 15.74 -15.12
CA CYS A 119 -5.05 15.76 -16.16
C CYS A 119 -4.49 15.16 -17.45
N PRO A 120 -5.19 14.22 -18.11
CA PRO A 120 -4.73 13.66 -19.38
C PRO A 120 -4.81 14.64 -20.56
N HIS A 121 -5.52 15.77 -20.41
CA HIS A 121 -5.76 16.75 -21.48
C HIS A 121 -4.79 17.94 -21.43
N CYS A 122 -4.61 18.55 -20.27
CA CYS A 122 -3.78 19.75 -20.10
C CYS A 122 -2.50 19.52 -19.29
N GLU A 123 -2.27 18.29 -18.82
CA GLU A 123 -1.11 17.90 -18.01
C GLU A 123 -0.96 18.65 -16.67
N ALA A 124 -1.94 19.45 -16.26
CA ALA A 124 -1.95 20.10 -14.96
C ALA A 124 -1.87 19.07 -13.83
N GLU A 125 -0.92 19.28 -12.92
CA GLU A 125 -0.64 18.40 -11.80
C GLU A 125 -1.37 18.86 -10.54
N PHE A 126 -1.91 17.87 -9.82
CA PHE A 126 -2.62 18.06 -8.57
C PHE A 126 -2.17 17.03 -7.52
N PRO A 127 -2.13 17.42 -6.25
CA PRO A 127 -2.45 18.76 -5.78
C PRO A 127 -1.34 19.76 -6.09
N THR A 128 -1.63 21.06 -6.02
CA THR A 128 -0.68 22.13 -6.35
C THR A 128 0.30 22.44 -5.22
N ASN A 129 0.01 22.00 -3.99
CA ASN A 129 0.94 22.03 -2.86
C ASN A 129 1.99 20.90 -2.94
N ASP A 130 3.07 21.05 -2.17
CA ASP A 130 4.00 19.96 -1.89
C ASP A 130 3.38 19.00 -0.87
N PHE A 131 2.56 18.08 -1.38
CA PHE A 131 1.88 17.10 -0.54
C PHE A 131 2.85 16.13 0.13
N ALA A 132 4.01 15.84 -0.47
CA ALA A 132 4.99 14.95 0.13
C ALA A 132 5.60 15.58 1.40
N ALA A 133 5.90 16.88 1.37
CA ALA A 133 6.32 17.62 2.56
C ALA A 133 5.22 17.69 3.61
N PHE A 134 3.99 18.01 3.20
CA PHE A 134 2.82 18.04 4.10
C PHE A 134 2.59 16.68 4.77
N TYR A 135 2.59 15.59 4.01
CA TYR A 135 2.44 14.23 4.52
C TYR A 135 3.54 13.88 5.53
N ARG A 136 4.82 14.15 5.20
CA ARG A 136 5.92 13.86 6.13
C ARG A 136 5.83 14.64 7.43
N SER A 137 5.34 15.88 7.39
CA SER A 137 5.19 16.71 8.60
C SER A 137 4.16 16.13 9.58
N GLY A 138 3.20 15.32 9.11
CA GLY A 138 2.14 14.72 9.93
C GLY A 138 2.39 13.26 10.32
N LEU A 139 3.60 12.70 10.11
CA LEU A 139 3.89 11.33 10.52
C LEU A 139 4.05 11.24 12.05
N ASP A 140 3.24 10.36 12.66
CA ASP A 140 3.38 9.99 14.07
C ASP A 140 4.66 9.14 14.32
N PRO A 141 5.01 8.84 15.58
CA PRO A 141 6.19 8.01 15.88
C PRO A 141 6.17 6.62 15.22
N ARG A 142 5.00 6.07 14.88
CA ARG A 142 4.84 4.78 14.20
C ARG A 142 4.99 4.88 12.68
N GLY A 143 5.21 6.08 12.16
CA GLY A 143 5.27 6.36 10.73
C GLY A 143 3.89 6.31 10.06
N ILE A 144 2.82 6.60 10.82
CA ILE A 144 1.45 6.69 10.31
C ILE A 144 1.06 8.16 10.26
N PHE A 145 0.51 8.60 9.13
CA PHE A 145 0.06 9.98 8.97
C PHE A 145 -1.17 10.28 9.84
N ASP A 146 -1.08 11.36 10.60
CA ASP A 146 -2.16 11.98 11.35
C ASP A 146 -2.32 13.43 10.86
N PRO A 147 -3.47 13.79 10.25
CA PRO A 147 -3.70 15.14 9.75
C PRO A 147 -3.67 16.20 10.86
N ALA A 148 -3.89 15.83 12.13
CA ALA A 148 -3.82 16.76 13.26
C ALA A 148 -2.37 17.16 13.61
N LEU A 149 -1.38 16.35 13.21
CA LEU A 149 0.04 16.64 13.40
C LEU A 149 0.66 17.41 12.23
N ALA A 150 0.00 17.40 11.07
CA ALA A 150 0.55 17.94 9.83
C ALA A 150 0.67 19.47 9.85
N ASP A 151 1.78 19.98 9.31
CA ASP A 151 2.07 21.40 9.20
C ASP A 151 1.18 22.05 8.13
N ARG A 152 0.10 22.68 8.57
CA ARG A 152 -0.86 23.36 7.69
C ARG A 152 -0.27 24.59 6.99
N SER A 153 0.91 25.08 7.38
CA SER A 153 1.59 26.16 6.65
C SER A 153 2.08 25.73 5.26
N LEU A 154 2.12 24.42 4.98
CA LEU A 154 2.46 23.84 3.68
C LEU A 154 1.25 23.76 2.72
N LEU A 155 0.06 24.17 3.16
CA LEU A 155 -1.18 24.11 2.36
C LEU A 155 -1.37 25.37 1.51
N PHE A 156 -0.52 25.51 0.51
CA PHE A 156 -0.61 26.53 -0.52
C PHE A 156 -0.10 26.01 -1.87
N ASN A 157 -0.57 26.62 -2.95
CA ASN A 157 -0.10 26.33 -4.29
C ASN A 157 1.37 26.73 -4.41
N ALA A 158 2.27 25.76 -4.62
CA ALA A 158 3.71 25.99 -4.60
C ALA A 158 4.18 26.95 -5.71
N ALA A 159 3.43 27.07 -6.81
CA ALA A 159 3.71 28.03 -7.88
C ALA A 159 3.20 29.46 -7.57
N HIS A 160 2.33 29.61 -6.56
CA HIS A 160 1.71 30.87 -6.15
C HIS A 160 1.82 31.06 -4.62
N PRO A 161 3.03 31.24 -4.07
CA PRO A 161 3.27 31.24 -2.62
C PRO A 161 2.79 32.51 -1.90
N ASP A 162 2.57 33.62 -2.61
CA ASP A 162 2.05 34.86 -2.01
C ASP A 162 0.60 34.64 -1.52
N PRO A 163 0.30 34.85 -0.23
CA PRO A 163 -1.07 34.73 0.30
C PRO A 163 -2.10 35.64 -0.38
N ASN A 164 -1.66 36.69 -1.08
CA ASN A 164 -2.53 37.61 -1.81
C ASN A 164 -2.74 37.21 -3.29
N ASP A 165 -2.04 36.19 -3.79
CA ASP A 165 -2.26 35.67 -5.14
C ASP A 165 -3.61 34.94 -5.20
N PRO A 166 -4.50 35.25 -6.16
CA PRO A 166 -5.80 34.58 -6.27
C PRO A 166 -5.69 33.05 -6.47
N LEU A 167 -4.56 32.55 -6.97
CA LEU A 167 -4.30 31.11 -7.17
C LEU A 167 -3.60 30.45 -5.98
N HIS A 168 -3.35 31.18 -4.88
CA HIS A 168 -2.67 30.68 -3.70
C HIS A 168 -3.31 29.40 -3.11
N GLN A 169 -4.62 29.26 -3.22
CA GLN A 169 -5.38 28.10 -2.71
C GLN A 169 -5.91 27.18 -3.82
N PHE A 170 -5.66 27.52 -5.09
CA PHE A 170 -6.15 26.74 -6.21
C PHE A 170 -5.48 25.37 -6.28
N GLY A 171 -6.26 24.30 -6.30
CA GLY A 171 -5.77 22.92 -6.43
C GLY A 171 -5.05 22.35 -5.20
N VAL A 172 -5.09 23.05 -4.06
CA VAL A 172 -4.47 22.60 -2.80
C VAL A 172 -5.30 21.46 -2.20
N ASP A 173 -4.63 20.39 -1.78
CA ASP A 173 -5.24 19.21 -1.14
C ASP A 173 -4.50 18.92 0.17
N ASP A 174 -5.26 18.75 1.26
CA ASP A 174 -4.77 18.39 2.60
C ASP A 174 -5.01 16.90 2.94
N GLY A 175 -5.32 16.09 1.92
CA GLY A 175 -5.70 14.69 2.01
C GLY A 175 -7.20 14.50 1.77
N GLU A 176 -8.02 15.53 2.05
CA GLU A 176 -9.47 15.44 1.92
C GLU A 176 -10.02 16.00 0.60
N GLY A 177 -9.15 16.43 -0.31
CA GLY A 177 -9.50 16.92 -1.63
C GLY A 177 -9.65 18.44 -1.71
N PHE A 178 -9.33 18.97 -2.87
CA PHE A 178 -9.53 20.38 -3.24
C PHE A 178 -11.03 20.67 -3.42
N VAL A 179 -11.52 21.83 -2.94
CA VAL A 179 -12.93 22.22 -3.04
C VAL A 179 -13.06 23.55 -3.76
N GLN A 180 -13.96 23.60 -4.76
CA GLN A 180 -14.34 24.82 -5.47
C GLN A 180 -15.79 24.69 -5.95
N ASP A 181 -16.58 25.76 -5.85
CA ASP A 181 -17.96 25.82 -6.37
C ASP A 181 -18.87 24.65 -5.92
N GLY A 182 -18.69 24.20 -4.67
CA GLY A 182 -19.44 23.08 -4.10
C GLY A 182 -19.04 21.70 -4.63
N LYS A 183 -17.99 21.61 -5.44
CA LYS A 183 -17.39 20.37 -5.96
C LYS A 183 -16.10 20.05 -5.22
N ARG A 184 -15.75 18.76 -5.15
CA ARG A 184 -14.56 18.27 -4.46
C ARG A 184 -13.77 17.31 -5.34
N TRP A 185 -12.48 17.59 -5.51
CA TRP A 185 -11.52 16.76 -6.22
C TRP A 185 -10.62 16.05 -5.22
N ARG A 186 -10.82 14.74 -5.04
CA ARG A 186 -10.05 13.91 -4.10
C ARG A 186 -8.78 13.38 -4.76
N PHE A 187 -7.88 14.28 -5.14
CA PHE A 187 -6.63 13.93 -5.82
C PHE A 187 -5.81 12.93 -5.01
N ILE A 188 -5.53 13.25 -3.75
CA ILE A 188 -4.76 12.36 -2.89
C ILE A 188 -5.55 11.11 -2.50
N GLY A 189 -6.85 11.26 -2.20
CA GLY A 189 -7.70 10.11 -1.89
C GLY A 189 -7.69 9.03 -2.99
N ALA A 190 -7.69 9.44 -4.26
CA ALA A 190 -7.55 8.52 -5.40
C ALA A 190 -6.10 8.05 -5.61
N TYR A 191 -5.13 8.94 -5.45
CA TYR A 191 -3.70 8.59 -5.53
C TYR A 191 -3.32 7.47 -4.56
N LEU A 192 -3.85 7.47 -3.34
CA LEU A 192 -3.55 6.43 -2.36
C LEU A 192 -3.97 5.02 -2.82
N ILE A 193 -5.07 4.91 -3.58
CA ILE A 193 -5.52 3.62 -4.12
C ILE A 193 -4.71 3.25 -5.37
N TYR A 194 -4.65 4.13 -6.37
CA TYR A 194 -4.11 3.76 -7.68
C TYR A 194 -2.61 3.96 -7.80
N GLY A 195 -2.08 5.06 -7.28
CA GLY A 195 -0.65 5.33 -7.24
C GLY A 195 0.01 4.55 -6.11
N GLN A 196 -0.28 4.93 -4.87
CA GLN A 196 0.48 4.42 -3.72
C GLN A 196 0.29 2.92 -3.50
N TRP A 197 -0.96 2.46 -3.38
CA TRP A 197 -1.24 1.05 -3.13
C TRP A 197 -0.95 0.17 -4.34
N LYS A 198 -1.68 0.37 -5.44
CA LYS A 198 -1.61 -0.54 -6.60
C LYS A 198 -0.27 -0.49 -7.35
N GLN A 199 0.30 0.69 -7.58
CA GLN A 199 1.58 0.78 -8.28
C GLN A 199 2.76 0.58 -7.33
N ALA A 200 2.90 1.42 -6.29
CA ALA A 200 4.11 1.45 -5.46
C ALA A 200 4.24 0.26 -4.51
N VAL A 201 3.17 -0.12 -3.80
CA VAL A 201 3.22 -1.21 -2.81
C VAL A 201 2.99 -2.57 -3.45
N LEU A 202 1.80 -2.82 -3.99
CA LEU A 202 1.43 -4.12 -4.57
C LEU A 202 2.25 -4.42 -5.83
N GLY A 203 2.37 -3.44 -6.74
CA GLY A 203 3.21 -3.57 -7.92
C GLY A 203 4.69 -3.81 -7.58
N GLY A 204 5.19 -3.22 -6.49
CA GLY A 204 6.54 -3.46 -5.98
C GLY A 204 6.73 -4.88 -5.46
N ILE A 205 5.80 -5.38 -4.65
CA ILE A 205 5.80 -6.76 -4.15
C ILE A 205 5.84 -7.75 -5.32
N HIS A 206 5.02 -7.54 -6.35
CA HIS A 206 5.02 -8.41 -7.53
C HIS A 206 6.34 -8.33 -8.30
N ALA A 207 6.76 -7.11 -8.67
CA ALA A 207 7.97 -6.92 -9.46
C ALA A 207 9.20 -7.52 -8.80
N LEU A 208 9.35 -7.33 -7.49
CA LEU A 208 10.46 -7.88 -6.70
C LEU A 208 10.36 -9.40 -6.55
N SER A 209 9.19 -9.95 -6.20
CA SER A 209 9.00 -11.39 -6.05
C SER A 209 9.25 -12.17 -7.34
N GLU A 210 8.80 -11.64 -8.48
CA GLU A 210 9.02 -12.25 -9.80
C GLU A 210 10.49 -12.14 -10.24
N ALA A 211 11.14 -11.00 -9.96
CA ALA A 211 12.56 -10.84 -10.21
C ALA A 211 13.39 -11.85 -9.39
N TYR A 212 13.04 -12.11 -8.13
CA TYR A 212 13.68 -13.16 -7.34
C TYR A 212 13.57 -14.53 -8.01
N VAL A 213 12.37 -14.93 -8.46
CA VAL A 213 12.15 -16.24 -9.10
C VAL A 213 13.01 -16.42 -10.36
N LEU A 214 13.14 -15.38 -11.17
CA LEU A 214 13.84 -15.45 -12.46
C LEU A 214 15.36 -15.19 -12.37
N THR A 215 15.86 -14.72 -11.23
CA THR A 215 17.28 -14.39 -11.05
C THR A 215 17.96 -15.21 -9.95
N GLY A 216 17.21 -15.65 -8.95
CA GLY A 216 17.73 -16.26 -7.72
C GLY A 216 18.39 -15.26 -6.77
N ASP A 217 18.41 -13.96 -7.09
CA ASP A 217 19.06 -12.94 -6.27
C ASP A 217 18.20 -12.57 -5.04
N SER A 218 18.70 -12.90 -3.86
CA SER A 218 18.01 -12.69 -2.58
C SER A 218 17.77 -11.21 -2.25
N ALA A 219 18.46 -10.27 -2.90
CA ALA A 219 18.20 -8.84 -2.70
C ALA A 219 16.78 -8.44 -3.11
N TYR A 220 16.23 -9.06 -4.18
CA TYR A 220 14.84 -8.86 -4.57
C TYR A 220 13.87 -9.44 -3.54
N ALA A 221 14.14 -10.67 -3.06
CA ALA A 221 13.32 -11.31 -2.03
C ALA A 221 13.30 -10.51 -0.72
N ARG A 222 14.45 -10.01 -0.28
CA ARG A 222 14.56 -9.15 0.91
C ARG A 222 13.67 -7.93 0.79
N ARG A 223 13.76 -7.20 -0.32
CA ARG A 223 12.98 -5.97 -0.54
C ARG A 223 11.48 -6.26 -0.67
N ALA A 224 11.08 -7.38 -1.27
CA ALA A 224 9.70 -7.85 -1.24
C ALA A 224 9.25 -8.14 0.20
N GLY A 225 10.12 -8.78 0.99
CA GLY A 225 9.91 -9.06 2.41
C GLY A 225 9.68 -7.79 3.25
N ILE A 226 10.42 -6.71 2.99
CA ILE A 226 10.22 -5.41 3.66
C ILE A 226 8.81 -4.87 3.38
N LEU A 227 8.36 -4.88 2.12
CA LEU A 227 7.02 -4.43 1.76
C LEU A 227 5.94 -5.31 2.39
N LEU A 228 6.06 -6.63 2.25
CA LEU A 228 5.10 -7.59 2.81
C LEU A 228 4.97 -7.46 4.33
N ASP A 229 6.09 -7.29 5.04
CA ASP A 229 6.08 -7.09 6.49
C ASP A 229 5.39 -5.79 6.88
N ARG A 230 5.69 -4.69 6.19
CA ARG A 230 5.04 -3.41 6.48
C ARG A 230 3.56 -3.43 6.13
N VAL A 231 3.17 -4.12 5.04
CA VAL A 231 1.75 -4.39 4.76
C VAL A 231 1.13 -5.12 5.94
N ALA A 232 1.75 -6.17 6.47
CA ALA A 232 1.20 -6.91 7.62
C ALA A 232 1.03 -6.04 8.88
N ASP A 233 1.90 -5.05 9.11
CA ASP A 233 1.78 -4.12 10.24
C ASP A 233 0.56 -3.18 10.13
N VAL A 234 0.24 -2.74 8.91
CA VAL A 234 -0.72 -1.64 8.70
C VAL A 234 -2.06 -2.12 8.16
N TYR A 235 -2.08 -3.17 7.34
CA TYR A 235 -3.25 -3.65 6.63
C TYR A 235 -4.47 -3.94 7.55
N PRO A 236 -4.30 -4.52 8.75
CA PRO A 236 -5.41 -4.74 9.68
C PRO A 236 -6.12 -3.47 10.17
N SER A 237 -5.49 -2.29 10.04
CA SER A 237 -6.09 -1.01 10.42
C SER A 237 -7.05 -0.44 9.37
N PHE A 238 -7.08 -1.03 8.17
CA PHE A 238 -7.94 -0.55 7.10
C PHE A 238 -9.33 -1.16 7.12
N ASP A 239 -10.30 -0.29 6.90
CA ASP A 239 -11.71 -0.63 6.69
C ASP A 239 -12.25 0.30 5.60
N PHE A 240 -12.39 -0.24 4.39
CA PHE A 240 -12.85 0.55 3.24
C PHE A 240 -14.26 1.13 3.49
N SER A 241 -15.12 0.41 4.21
CA SER A 241 -16.51 0.82 4.44
C SER A 241 -16.62 2.11 5.25
N GLN A 242 -15.65 2.36 6.14
CA GLN A 242 -15.61 3.53 7.02
C GLN A 242 -14.62 4.61 6.57
N GLN A 243 -13.60 4.23 5.80
CA GLN A 243 -12.45 5.09 5.51
C GLN A 243 -12.33 5.47 4.04
N ALA A 244 -13.30 5.10 3.20
CA ALA A 244 -13.27 5.38 1.77
C ALA A 244 -14.63 5.76 1.19
N VAL A 245 -14.61 6.39 0.01
CA VAL A 245 -15.80 6.79 -0.75
C VAL A 245 -15.80 6.22 -2.17
N ILE A 246 -17.00 5.96 -2.68
CA ILE A 246 -17.31 5.58 -4.07
C ILE A 246 -18.51 6.41 -4.50
N TYR A 247 -18.43 7.04 -5.68
CA TYR A 247 -19.48 7.94 -6.22
C TYR A 247 -19.85 9.03 -5.21
N GLU A 248 -18.82 9.67 -4.66
CA GLU A 248 -18.94 10.76 -3.69
C GLU A 248 -19.64 10.38 -2.37
N GLN A 249 -19.89 9.08 -2.14
CA GLN A 249 -20.64 8.57 -0.99
C GLN A 249 -19.90 7.41 -0.29
N ARG A 250 -20.23 7.21 1.00
CA ARG A 250 -19.85 5.99 1.73
C ARG A 250 -20.93 4.95 1.51
N LEU A 251 -20.67 4.00 0.60
CA LEU A 251 -21.64 2.95 0.26
C LEU A 251 -21.64 1.77 1.25
N GLY A 252 -20.82 1.82 2.31
CA GLY A 252 -20.68 0.69 3.25
C GLY A 252 -20.06 -0.56 2.61
N SER A 253 -19.36 -0.38 1.48
CA SER A 253 -18.74 -1.47 0.74
C SER A 253 -17.60 -2.09 1.54
N ALA A 254 -17.58 -3.42 1.67
CA ALA A 254 -16.48 -4.13 2.31
C ALA A 254 -15.16 -3.90 1.55
N GLY A 255 -14.03 -4.17 2.21
CA GLY A 255 -12.69 -4.02 1.65
C GLY A 255 -11.70 -3.50 2.69
N TYR A 256 -10.44 -3.37 2.29
CA TYR A 256 -9.36 -2.86 3.14
C TYR A 256 -8.80 -1.58 2.53
N VAL A 257 -7.73 -1.69 1.73
CA VAL A 257 -7.16 -0.54 1.03
C VAL A 257 -8.04 -0.10 -0.13
N SER A 258 -8.49 -1.09 -0.91
CA SER A 258 -9.42 -0.96 -2.02
C SER A 258 -10.78 -1.57 -1.67
N VAL A 259 -11.74 -1.42 -2.59
CA VAL A 259 -13.08 -2.01 -2.50
C VAL A 259 -13.03 -3.53 -2.63
N TRP A 260 -14.00 -4.24 -2.04
CA TRP A 260 -14.01 -5.70 -1.86
C TRP A 260 -13.56 -6.54 -3.07
N HIS A 261 -13.98 -6.21 -4.29
CA HIS A 261 -13.66 -7.03 -5.45
C HIS A 261 -12.17 -6.98 -5.78
N ASP A 262 -11.56 -5.80 -5.69
CA ASP A 262 -10.13 -5.64 -5.85
C ASP A 262 -9.39 -6.15 -4.60
N ALA A 263 -9.87 -5.84 -3.40
CA ALA A 263 -9.21 -6.27 -2.17
C ALA A 263 -9.08 -7.80 -2.05
N CYS A 264 -10.06 -8.56 -2.55
CA CYS A 264 -10.00 -10.02 -2.65
C CYS A 264 -8.84 -10.49 -3.56
N GLU A 265 -8.71 -9.88 -4.74
CA GLU A 265 -7.66 -10.20 -5.70
C GLU A 265 -6.29 -9.80 -5.16
N GLU A 266 -6.17 -8.58 -4.64
CA GLU A 266 -4.93 -8.04 -4.06
C GLU A 266 -4.45 -8.92 -2.88
N THR A 267 -5.36 -9.42 -2.04
CA THR A 267 -5.02 -10.34 -0.93
C THR A 267 -4.46 -11.67 -1.45
N ARG A 268 -5.06 -12.22 -2.52
CA ARG A 268 -4.53 -13.44 -3.16
C ARG A 268 -3.12 -13.20 -3.71
N GLU A 269 -2.92 -12.07 -4.38
CA GLU A 269 -1.64 -11.75 -5.00
C GLU A 269 -0.53 -11.55 -3.94
N LEU A 270 -0.84 -10.90 -2.81
CA LEU A 270 0.07 -10.79 -1.66
C LEU A 270 0.48 -12.18 -1.13
N ALA A 271 -0.48 -13.10 -0.98
CA ALA A 271 -0.21 -14.46 -0.52
C ALA A 271 0.65 -15.25 -1.51
N GLN A 272 0.42 -15.07 -2.81
CA GLN A 272 1.24 -15.69 -3.86
C GLN A 272 2.66 -15.13 -3.86
N ALA A 273 2.82 -13.81 -3.79
CA ALA A 273 4.13 -13.17 -3.76
C ALA A 273 4.93 -13.57 -2.51
N TYR A 274 4.28 -13.65 -1.35
CA TYR A 274 4.89 -14.18 -0.13
C TYR A 274 5.37 -15.63 -0.32
N ASP A 275 4.57 -16.48 -0.97
CA ASP A 275 4.98 -17.83 -1.32
C ASP A 275 6.22 -17.86 -2.22
N LEU A 276 6.31 -16.98 -3.22
CA LEU A 276 7.46 -16.92 -4.14
C LEU A 276 8.79 -16.64 -3.43
N VAL A 277 8.78 -15.78 -2.40
CA VAL A 277 10.01 -15.34 -1.70
C VAL A 277 10.25 -16.03 -0.37
N PHE A 278 9.30 -16.83 0.12
CA PHE A 278 9.29 -17.39 1.48
C PHE A 278 10.62 -18.03 1.87
N ASP A 279 11.10 -19.00 1.08
CA ASP A 279 12.34 -19.73 1.39
C ASP A 279 13.52 -18.78 1.59
N ALA A 280 13.65 -17.74 0.75
CA ALA A 280 14.75 -16.79 0.84
C ALA A 280 14.62 -15.87 2.07
N ILE A 281 13.43 -15.34 2.34
CA ILE A 281 13.25 -14.41 3.46
C ILE A 281 13.27 -15.11 4.82
N ALA A 282 12.89 -16.39 4.89
CA ALA A 282 12.93 -17.19 6.12
C ALA A 282 14.37 -17.41 6.62
N GLU A 283 15.36 -17.33 5.74
CA GLU A 283 16.79 -17.50 6.04
C GLU A 283 17.56 -16.15 6.03
N ASP A 284 16.88 -15.02 5.77
CA ASP A 284 17.51 -13.71 5.58
C ASP A 284 17.72 -12.98 6.93
N ALA A 285 18.83 -13.30 7.61
CA ALA A 285 19.21 -12.62 8.84
C ALA A 285 19.31 -11.08 8.71
N PRO A 286 19.85 -10.51 7.60
CA PRO A 286 19.79 -9.07 7.37
C PRO A 286 18.38 -8.46 7.37
N LEU A 287 17.39 -9.14 6.76
CA LEU A 287 15.99 -8.71 6.79
C LEU A 287 15.47 -8.65 8.23
N VAL A 288 15.66 -9.71 9.01
CA VAL A 288 15.21 -9.77 10.41
C VAL A 288 15.85 -8.65 11.24
N ALA A 289 17.14 -8.40 11.06
CA ALA A 289 17.84 -7.31 11.74
C ALA A 289 17.25 -5.93 11.39
N LEU A 290 16.94 -5.72 10.12
CA LEU A 290 16.33 -4.49 9.64
C LEU A 290 14.93 -4.28 10.21
N LEU A 291 14.06 -5.28 10.11
CA LEU A 291 12.68 -5.19 10.59
C LEU A 291 12.62 -5.01 12.11
N ARG A 292 13.54 -5.64 12.85
CA ARG A 292 13.69 -5.41 14.30
C ARG A 292 14.10 -3.97 14.61
N ALA A 293 15.02 -3.39 13.83
CA ALA A 293 15.42 -2.00 13.99
C ALA A 293 14.24 -1.05 13.69
N GLN A 294 13.45 -1.31 12.64
CA GLN A 294 12.24 -0.52 12.35
C GLN A 294 11.21 -0.65 13.47
N ALA A 295 10.95 -1.87 13.95
CA ALA A 295 10.01 -2.10 15.04
C ALA A 295 10.40 -1.35 16.32
N ALA A 296 11.69 -1.35 16.66
CA ALA A 296 12.20 -0.59 17.80
C ALA A 296 12.10 0.93 17.58
N ARG A 297 12.51 1.43 16.40
CA ARG A 297 12.46 2.85 16.04
C ARG A 297 11.04 3.42 16.07
N HIS A 298 10.07 2.62 15.61
CA HIS A 298 8.68 3.02 15.45
C HIS A 298 7.74 2.53 16.55
N GLY A 299 8.26 1.85 17.58
CA GLY A 299 7.48 1.36 18.72
C GLY A 299 6.36 0.38 18.32
N LEU A 300 6.63 -0.49 17.34
CA LEU A 300 5.65 -1.46 16.85
C LEU A 300 5.39 -2.57 17.87
N GLU A 301 4.16 -3.08 17.92
CA GLU A 301 3.77 -4.15 18.84
C GLU A 301 4.54 -5.45 18.56
N ASN A 302 4.64 -5.83 17.27
CA ASN A 302 5.46 -6.96 16.86
C ASN A 302 6.94 -6.53 16.79
N ARG A 303 7.76 -7.14 17.65
CA ARG A 303 9.20 -6.84 17.79
C ARG A 303 10.09 -7.49 16.72
N LYS A 304 9.54 -8.29 15.80
CA LYS A 304 10.26 -8.93 14.68
C LYS A 304 11.48 -9.73 15.17
N GLN A 305 11.23 -10.66 16.09
CA GLN A 305 12.29 -11.45 16.74
C GLN A 305 12.78 -12.64 15.92
N SER A 306 12.01 -13.08 14.93
CA SER A 306 12.27 -14.17 14.01
C SER A 306 11.74 -13.86 12.64
#